data_AF-B9FKF5-F1
#
_entry.id   AF-B9FKF5-F1
#
_cell.length_a   1.000
_cell.length_b   1.000
_cell.length_c   1.000
_cell.angle_alpha   90.00
_cell.angle_beta   90.00
_cell.angle_gamma   90.00
#
_symmetry.space_group_name_H-M   'P 1'
#
loop_
_entity.id
_entity.type
_entity.pdbx_description
1 polymer ?
#
loop_
_entity_poly.entity_id
_entity_poly.type
_entity_poly.pdbx_seq_one_letter_code
_entity_poly.pdbx_strand_id
1 'polypeptide(L)'
;MAAATAAAAAELERRVMAAVKASAARGDPPLLQAAEAARCAREASSSISVDGGAGAALAAALVSNLCFAHNTGAMWKVLDQAMASRLVSPLLALALLTPRVVPNRQAQPEAYRLYLELLGQYTVAPVCTESVETKAMVGLMV
;
A
#
# COMPACT_ATOMS: atom_id res chain seq x y z
N MET A 1 10.55 -7.51 26.44
CA MET A 1 9.59 -7.84 25.37
C MET A 1 9.51 -6.74 24.30
N ALA A 2 9.30 -5.47 24.64
CA ALA A 2 9.19 -4.36 23.67
C ALA A 2 10.41 -4.16 22.74
N ALA A 3 11.63 -4.40 23.20
CA ALA A 3 12.83 -4.30 22.36
C ALA A 3 12.91 -5.44 21.30
N ALA A 4 12.42 -6.63 21.63
CA ALA A 4 12.41 -7.77 20.73
C ALA A 4 11.35 -7.62 19.63
N THR A 5 10.19 -7.04 19.95
CA THR A 5 9.14 -6.73 18.97
C THR A 5 9.54 -5.57 18.05
N ALA A 6 10.28 -4.57 18.55
CA ALA A 6 10.84 -3.50 17.73
C ALA A 6 11.90 -4.01 16.74
N ALA A 7 12.81 -4.89 17.20
CA ALA A 7 13.81 -5.51 16.32
C ALA A 7 13.16 -6.39 15.25
N ALA A 8 12.14 -7.16 15.60
CA ALA A 8 11.34 -7.95 14.68
C ALA A 8 10.61 -7.09 13.63
N ALA A 9 10.07 -5.94 14.03
CA ALA A 9 9.43 -4.99 13.11
C ALA A 9 10.43 -4.37 12.13
N ALA A 10 11.63 -3.99 12.59
CA ALA A 10 12.68 -3.47 11.72
C ALA A 10 13.21 -4.53 10.74
N GLU A 11 13.35 -5.78 11.19
CA GLU A 11 13.72 -6.92 10.35
C GLU A 11 12.68 -7.15 9.25
N LEU A 12 11.39 -7.15 9.61
CA LEU A 12 10.27 -7.25 8.68
C LEU A 12 10.29 -6.10 7.66
N GLU A 13 10.42 -4.87 8.12
CA GLU A 13 10.46 -3.68 7.27
C GLU A 13 11.56 -3.79 6.22
N ARG A 14 12.77 -4.14 6.64
CA ARG A 14 13.90 -4.32 5.74
C ARG A 14 13.69 -5.46 4.74
N ARG A 15 13.05 -6.58 5.12
CA ARG A 15 12.69 -7.66 4.20
C ARG A 15 11.64 -7.25 3.17
N VAL A 16 10.58 -6.56 3.62
CA VAL A 16 9.53 -6.02 2.74
C VAL A 16 10.13 -5.07 1.72
N MET A 17 11.00 -4.16 2.16
CA MET A 17 11.64 -3.20 1.26
C MET A 17 12.65 -3.83 0.32
N ALA A 18 13.39 -4.85 0.75
CA ALA A 18 14.27 -5.61 -0.12
C ALA A 18 13.48 -6.31 -1.24
N ALA A 19 12.31 -6.86 -0.92
CA ALA A 19 11.40 -7.45 -1.91
C ALA A 19 10.93 -6.40 -2.92
N VAL A 20 10.36 -5.27 -2.46
CA VAL A 20 9.91 -4.18 -3.34
C VAL A 20 11.02 -3.68 -4.26
N LYS A 21 12.24 -3.49 -3.72
CA LYS A 21 13.40 -3.05 -4.52
C LYS A 21 13.83 -4.11 -5.54
N ALA A 22 13.81 -5.39 -5.17
CA ALA A 22 14.14 -6.49 -6.08
C ALA A 22 13.13 -6.58 -7.24
N SER A 23 11.83 -6.45 -6.96
CA SER A 23 10.79 -6.43 -8.00
C SER A 23 10.89 -5.18 -8.86
N ALA A 24 11.15 -4.02 -8.26
CA ALA A 24 11.34 -2.77 -9.00
C ALA A 24 12.55 -2.84 -9.94
N ALA A 25 13.65 -3.48 -9.52
CA ALA A 25 14.83 -3.70 -10.37
C ALA A 25 14.56 -4.62 -11.56
N ARG A 26 13.58 -5.53 -11.45
CA ARG A 26 13.11 -6.37 -12.56
C ARG A 26 12.15 -5.65 -13.51
N GLY A 27 11.72 -4.43 -13.16
CA GLY A 27 10.73 -3.68 -13.94
C GLY A 27 9.30 -4.19 -13.72
N ASP A 28 9.05 -4.92 -12.63
CA ASP A 28 7.76 -5.53 -12.35
C ASP A 28 6.67 -4.47 -12.12
N PRO A 29 5.41 -4.74 -12.54
CA PRO A 29 4.31 -3.80 -12.33
C PRO A 29 4.06 -3.58 -10.83
N PRO A 30 3.58 -2.41 -10.38
CA PRO A 30 3.44 -2.06 -8.97
C PRO A 30 2.62 -3.07 -8.14
N LEU A 31 1.65 -3.73 -8.79
CA LEU A 31 0.85 -4.81 -8.22
C LEU A 31 1.71 -6.02 -7.80
N LEU A 32 2.66 -6.41 -8.65
CA LEU A 32 3.53 -7.56 -8.38
C LEU A 32 4.53 -7.22 -7.26
N GLN A 33 5.02 -5.98 -7.22
CA GLN A 33 5.85 -5.48 -6.11
C GLN A 33 5.09 -5.55 -4.77
N ALA A 34 3.82 -5.12 -4.77
CA ALA A 34 2.94 -5.21 -3.60
C ALA A 34 2.67 -6.67 -3.18
N ALA A 35 2.45 -7.56 -4.16
CA ALA A 35 2.21 -8.98 -3.90
C ALA A 35 3.44 -9.68 -3.31
N GLU A 36 4.65 -9.39 -3.80
CA GLU A 36 5.89 -9.93 -3.24
C GLU A 36 6.19 -9.39 -1.84
N ALA A 37 5.99 -8.08 -1.64
CA ALA A 37 6.07 -7.45 -0.33
C ALA A 37 5.12 -8.12 0.68
N ALA A 38 3.88 -8.39 0.26
CA ALA A 38 2.89 -9.08 1.07
C ALA A 38 3.27 -10.52 1.36
N ARG A 39 3.81 -11.24 0.37
CA ARG A 39 4.33 -12.60 0.55
C ARG A 39 5.46 -12.62 1.57
N CYS A 40 6.46 -11.75 1.43
CA CYS A 40 7.56 -11.64 2.38
C CYS A 40 7.08 -11.28 3.79
N ALA A 41 6.07 -10.40 3.90
CA ALA A 41 5.48 -10.06 5.18
C ALA A 41 4.76 -11.25 5.83
N ARG A 42 4.04 -12.06 5.04
CA ARG A 42 3.38 -13.29 5.53
C ARG A 42 4.38 -14.35 5.99
N GLU A 43 5.46 -14.56 5.25
CA GLU A 43 6.54 -15.51 5.61
C GLU A 43 7.29 -15.06 6.87
N ALA A 44 7.51 -13.75 7.03
CA ALA A 44 8.07 -13.20 8.26
C ALA A 44 7.07 -13.28 9.42
N SER A 45 5.78 -13.10 9.18
CA SER A 45 4.73 -13.21 10.20
C SER A 45 4.44 -14.66 10.63
N SER A 46 4.72 -15.66 9.79
CA SER A 46 4.62 -17.07 10.23
C SER A 46 5.75 -17.49 11.16
N SER A 47 6.86 -16.73 11.17
CA SER A 47 7.99 -16.95 12.08
C SER A 47 7.94 -16.07 13.34
N ILE A 48 7.07 -15.05 13.35
CA ILE A 48 6.95 -14.07 14.43
C ILE A 48 5.46 -13.94 14.78
N SER A 49 5.09 -14.31 16.00
CA SER A 49 3.74 -14.08 16.55
C SER A 49 3.48 -12.57 16.72
N VAL A 50 3.19 -11.87 15.62
CA VAL A 50 2.84 -10.44 15.60
C VAL A 50 1.33 -10.31 15.77
N ASP A 51 0.92 -9.80 16.92
CA ASP A 51 -0.45 -9.39 17.19
C ASP A 51 -0.85 -8.26 16.23
N GLY A 52 -1.76 -8.55 15.27
CA GLY A 52 -2.21 -7.59 14.26
C GLY A 52 -2.30 -8.15 12.83
N GLY A 53 -1.67 -9.30 12.57
CA GLY A 53 -1.74 -9.99 11.27
C GLY A 53 -0.83 -9.40 10.18
N ALA A 54 -0.52 -10.22 9.17
CA ALA A 54 0.47 -9.89 8.14
C ALA A 54 0.15 -8.61 7.33
N GLY A 55 -1.14 -8.28 7.17
CA GLY A 55 -1.57 -7.05 6.47
C GLY A 55 -1.27 -5.77 7.26
N ALA A 56 -1.38 -5.80 8.60
CA ALA A 56 -1.03 -4.66 9.44
C ALA A 56 0.48 -4.41 9.46
N ALA A 57 1.24 -5.50 9.54
CA ALA A 57 2.69 -5.46 9.54
C ALA A 57 3.25 -4.95 8.20
N LEU A 58 2.63 -5.38 7.08
CA LEU A 58 2.92 -4.86 5.74
C LEU A 58 2.59 -3.36 5.62
N ALA A 59 1.42 -2.93 6.10
CA ALA A 59 1.01 -1.53 6.09
C ALA A 59 2.00 -0.65 6.85
N ALA A 60 2.39 -1.06 8.05
CA ALA A 60 3.35 -0.35 8.87
C ALA A 60 4.71 -0.23 8.17
N ALA A 61 5.23 -1.32 7.59
CA ALA A 61 6.49 -1.31 6.85
C ALA A 61 6.47 -0.37 5.64
N LEU A 62 5.40 -0.39 4.85
CA LEU A 62 5.23 0.50 3.70
C LEU A 62 5.13 1.97 4.13
N VAL A 63 4.33 2.28 5.14
CA VAL A 63 4.11 3.64 5.63
C VAL A 63 5.37 4.24 6.26
N SER A 64 6.14 3.44 7.02
CA SER A 64 7.43 3.87 7.59
C SER A 64 8.42 4.30 6.50
N ASN A 65 8.47 3.58 5.39
CA ASN A 65 9.40 3.88 4.28
C ASN A 65 8.92 5.01 3.37
N LEU A 66 7.60 5.13 3.22
CA LEU A 66 7.00 6.19 2.42
C LEU A 66 7.24 7.57 3.06
N CYS A 67 7.38 7.61 4.40
CA CYS A 67 7.78 8.80 5.14
C CYS A 67 9.31 8.95 5.17
N PHE A 68 9.82 10.18 5.13
CA PHE A 68 11.23 10.56 5.35
C PHE A 68 12.28 10.30 4.25
N ALA A 69 12.19 9.28 3.38
CA ALA A 69 13.27 9.03 2.39
C ALA A 69 12.84 8.60 0.97
N HIS A 70 11.66 7.99 0.79
CA HIS A 70 11.22 7.44 -0.49
C HIS A 70 9.84 7.95 -0.93
N ASN A 71 9.54 9.22 -0.65
CA ASN A 71 8.32 9.89 -1.11
C ASN A 71 8.36 10.07 -2.66
N THR A 72 8.20 8.96 -3.36
CA THR A 72 8.18 8.87 -4.82
C THR A 72 6.81 8.36 -5.24
N GLY A 73 6.29 8.84 -6.38
CA GLY A 73 4.99 8.40 -6.88
C GLY A 73 4.89 6.89 -7.09
N ALA A 74 6.01 6.19 -7.31
CA ALA A 74 6.06 4.73 -7.41
C ALA A 74 5.64 4.04 -6.10
N MET A 75 6.11 4.53 -4.95
CA MET A 75 5.80 3.95 -3.64
C MET A 75 4.32 4.11 -3.28
N TRP A 76 3.74 5.27 -3.62
CA TRP A 76 2.31 5.53 -3.48
C TRP A 76 1.47 4.60 -4.36
N LYS A 77 1.91 4.32 -5.60
CA LYS A 77 1.25 3.34 -6.49
C LYS A 77 1.30 1.93 -5.93
N VAL A 78 2.44 1.52 -5.35
CA VAL A 78 2.54 0.20 -4.71
C VAL A 78 1.57 0.11 -3.52
N LEU A 79 1.48 1.16 -2.70
CA LEU A 79 0.55 1.20 -1.58
C LEU A 79 -0.92 1.17 -2.05
N ASP A 80 -1.25 1.94 -3.08
CA ASP A 80 -2.58 1.93 -3.69
C ASP A 80 -2.96 0.55 -4.23
N GLN A 81 -2.07 -0.09 -4.99
CA GLN A 81 -2.31 -1.45 -5.49
C GLN A 81 -2.42 -2.49 -4.37
N ALA A 82 -1.69 -2.32 -3.25
CA ALA A 82 -1.82 -3.18 -2.08
C ALA A 82 -3.21 -3.03 -1.43
N MET A 83 -3.76 -1.81 -1.39
CA MET A 83 -5.10 -1.52 -0.87
C MET A 83 -6.20 -2.02 -1.82
N ALA A 84 -6.09 -1.73 -3.12
CA ALA A 84 -7.01 -2.19 -4.16
C ALA A 84 -7.09 -3.73 -4.21
N SER A 85 -5.95 -4.40 -4.03
CA SER A 85 -5.86 -5.88 -4.04
C SER A 85 -6.23 -6.51 -2.69
N ARG A 86 -6.69 -5.73 -1.71
CA ARG A 86 -7.03 -6.18 -0.35
C ARG A 86 -5.90 -6.91 0.39
N LEU A 87 -4.64 -6.67 -0.02
CA LEU A 87 -3.46 -7.17 0.70
C LEU A 87 -3.28 -6.43 2.02
N VAL A 88 -3.72 -5.17 2.06
CA VAL A 88 -3.74 -4.29 3.24
C VAL A 88 -5.15 -3.72 3.41
N SER A 89 -5.61 -3.57 4.65
CA SER A 89 -6.84 -2.83 4.94
C SER A 89 -6.62 -1.34 4.65
N PRO A 90 -7.39 -0.72 3.73
CA PRO A 90 -7.21 0.69 3.39
C PRO A 90 -7.37 1.62 4.60
N LEU A 91 -8.34 1.33 5.46
CA LEU A 91 -8.58 2.09 6.70
C LEU A 91 -7.37 2.03 7.64
N LEU A 92 -6.72 0.87 7.74
CA LEU A 92 -5.53 0.70 8.57
C LEU A 92 -4.33 1.46 7.98
N ALA A 93 -4.12 1.38 6.68
CA ALA A 93 -3.05 2.11 5.99
C ALA A 93 -3.24 3.63 6.15
N LEU A 94 -4.47 4.14 5.99
CA LEU A 94 -4.81 5.54 6.19
C LEU A 94 -4.62 5.98 7.64
N ALA A 95 -5.02 5.15 8.62
CA ALA A 95 -4.81 5.43 10.03
C ALA A 95 -3.32 5.56 10.39
N LEU A 96 -2.46 4.75 9.78
CA LEU A 96 -1.01 4.82 9.96
C LEU A 96 -0.37 6.02 9.25
N LEU A 97 -0.90 6.40 8.08
CA LEU A 97 -0.43 7.55 7.30
C LEU A 97 -0.79 8.89 7.96
N THR A 98 -2.00 9.01 8.51
CA THR A 98 -2.55 10.26 9.06
C THR A 98 -1.59 10.96 10.04
N PRO A 99 -1.07 10.31 11.10
CA PRO A 99 -0.17 10.95 12.06
C PRO A 99 1.21 11.28 11.47
N ARG A 100 1.54 10.80 10.26
CA ARG A 100 2.83 11.05 9.60
C ARG A 100 2.75 12.13 8.52
N VAL A 101 1.66 12.17 7.75
CA VAL A 101 1.47 13.11 6.65
C VAL A 101 0.91 14.45 7.14
N VAL A 102 -0.04 14.44 8.08
CA VAL A 102 -0.71 15.68 8.57
C VAL A 102 0.26 16.67 9.23
N PRO A 103 1.26 16.24 10.05
CA PRO A 103 2.25 17.17 10.60
C PRO A 103 3.19 17.73 9.53
N ASN A 104 3.50 16.95 8.50
CA ASN A 104 4.47 17.30 7.44
C ASN A 104 3.83 17.98 6.22
N ARG A 105 2.56 18.40 6.33
CA ARG A 105 1.78 19.00 5.21
C ARG A 105 2.46 20.19 4.53
N GLN A 106 3.22 20.99 5.28
CA GLN A 106 3.94 22.16 4.75
C GLN A 106 5.31 21.80 4.16
N ALA A 107 5.93 20.72 4.65
CA ALA A 107 7.24 20.28 4.19
C ALA A 107 7.14 19.45 2.89
N GLN A 108 6.03 18.73 2.70
CA GLN A 108 5.81 17.87 1.53
C GLN A 108 4.35 17.97 1.05
N PRO A 109 4.00 19.07 0.36
CA PRO A 109 2.63 19.26 -0.14
C PRO A 109 2.19 18.18 -1.14
N GLU A 110 3.12 17.61 -1.90
CA GLU A 110 2.83 16.52 -2.85
C GLU A 110 2.37 15.24 -2.15
N ALA A 111 3.02 14.83 -1.06
CA ALA A 111 2.58 13.68 -0.26
C ALA A 111 1.20 13.90 0.34
N TYR A 112 0.93 15.13 0.80
CA TYR A 112 -0.37 15.47 1.36
C TYR A 112 -1.48 15.40 0.29
N ARG A 113 -1.21 15.84 -0.95
CA ARG A 113 -2.15 15.71 -2.07
C ARG A 113 -2.48 14.25 -2.38
N LEU A 114 -1.46 13.39 -2.50
CA LEU A 114 -1.66 11.96 -2.76
C LEU A 114 -2.41 11.25 -1.62
N TYR A 115 -2.13 11.62 -0.37
CA TYR A 115 -2.89 11.15 0.78
C TYR A 115 -4.37 11.53 0.70
N LEU A 116 -4.70 12.77 0.31
CA LEU A 116 -6.09 13.20 0.14
C LEU A 116 -6.79 12.49 -1.02
N GLU A 117 -6.09 12.23 -2.13
CA GLU A 117 -6.63 11.46 -3.26
C GLU A 117 -6.99 10.02 -2.82
N LEU A 118 -6.09 9.36 -2.08
CA LEU A 118 -6.34 8.04 -1.50
C LEU A 118 -7.47 8.08 -0.47
N LEU A 119 -7.49 9.08 0.41
CA LEU A 119 -8.56 9.25 1.39
C LEU A 119 -9.91 9.38 0.69
N GLY A 120 -9.99 10.18 -0.37
CA GLY A 120 -11.18 10.31 -1.22
C GLY A 120 -11.63 8.97 -1.81
N GLN A 121 -10.73 8.21 -2.41
CA GLN A 121 -11.05 6.93 -3.06
C GLN A 121 -11.54 5.83 -2.10
N TYR A 122 -11.00 5.77 -0.88
CA TYR A 122 -11.24 4.66 0.05
C TYR A 122 -12.19 4.99 1.21
N THR A 123 -12.53 6.26 1.45
CA THR A 123 -13.48 6.66 2.51
C THR A 123 -14.76 7.29 1.99
N VAL A 124 -14.70 7.93 0.82
CA VAL A 124 -15.87 8.45 0.13
C VAL A 124 -16.21 7.40 -0.92
N ALA A 125 -17.40 6.80 -0.84
CA ALA A 125 -17.81 5.79 -1.80
C ALA A 125 -17.60 6.34 -3.22
N PRO A 126 -16.86 5.65 -4.11
CA PRO A 126 -16.82 6.07 -5.50
C PRO A 126 -18.25 5.99 -6.00
N VAL A 127 -18.82 7.13 -6.38
CA VAL A 127 -19.97 7.14 -7.28
C VAL A 127 -19.47 6.41 -8.51
N CYS A 128 -19.95 5.19 -8.73
CA CYS A 128 -19.71 4.46 -9.97
C CYS A 128 -20.26 5.33 -11.08
N THR A 129 -19.42 6.15 -11.70
CA THR A 129 -19.72 6.65 -13.03
C THR A 129 -19.53 5.45 -13.93
N GLU A 130 -20.63 4.73 -14.15
CA GLU A 130 -20.73 3.76 -15.22
C GLU A 130 -20.37 4.49 -16.52
N SER A 131 -19.13 4.32 -16.97
CA SER A 131 -18.69 4.87 -18.24
C SER A 131 -19.39 4.05 -19.32
N VAL A 132 -20.42 4.66 -19.88
CA VAL A 132 -21.14 4.20 -21.06
C VAL A 132 -20.11 3.92 -22.16
N GLU A 133 -20.02 2.67 -22.60
CA GLU A 133 -19.58 2.38 -23.97
C GLU A 133 -20.70 1.66 -24.72
N THR A 134 -21.14 2.37 -25.74
CA THR A 134 -22.30 2.22 -26.59
C THR A 134 -22.16 1.11 -27.64
N LYS A 135 -23.28 0.40 -27.87
CA LYS A 135 -23.86 0.14 -29.21
C LYS A 135 -22.97 -0.61 -30.24
N ALA A 136 -23.11 -1.94 -30.29
CA ALA A 136 -23.47 -2.70 -31.50
C ALA A 136 -23.32 -4.23 -31.27
N MET A 137 -24.31 -4.86 -30.64
CA MET A 137 -24.46 -6.32 -30.72
C MET A 137 -25.94 -6.72 -30.68
N VAL A 138 -26.75 -6.11 -31.55
CA VAL A 138 -28.04 -6.70 -31.97
C VAL A 138 -28.11 -6.53 -33.49
N GLY A 139 -27.26 -7.30 -34.15
CA GLY A 139 -27.19 -7.46 -35.59
C GLY A 139 -26.62 -8.82 -35.92
N LEU A 140 -26.98 -9.85 -35.15
CA LEU A 140 -26.66 -11.25 -35.48
C LEU A 140 -27.61 -12.22 -34.76
N MET A 141 -28.85 -12.27 -35.26
CA MET A 141 -29.80 -13.38 -35.20
C MET A 141 -30.98 -12.86 -36.02
N VAL A 142 -31.00 -13.11 -37.33
CA VAL A 142 -31.68 -14.28 -37.93
C VAL A 142 -33.12 -14.37 -37.43
#